data_AF-A0A2U0HW72-F1
#
_entry.id   AF-A0A2U0HW72-F1
#
_cell.length_a   1.000
_cell.length_b   1.000
_cell.length_c   1.000
_cell.angle_alpha   90.00
_cell.angle_beta   90.00
_cell.angle_gamma   90.00
#
_symmetry.space_group_name_H-M   'P 1'
#
loop_
_entity.id
_entity.type
_entity.pdbx_description
1 polymer ?
#
loop_
_entity_poly.entity_id
_entity_poly.type
_entity_poly.pdbx_seq_one_letter_code
_entity_poly.pdbx_strand_id
1 'polypeptide(L)' 'MNPKKFLLPIILFLVGMVLITMGAAFKILHWDLCFIDANIFIAIGSVVEVVASIIAIVKLVLIYKK' A
#
# COMPACT_ATOMS: atom_id res chain seq x y z
N MET A 1 -20.07 9.99 9.53
CA MET A 1 -18.94 9.60 8.66
C MET A 1 -19.36 8.37 7.85
N ASN A 2 -19.49 8.46 6.52
CA ASN A 2 -19.88 7.30 5.71
C ASN A 2 -18.63 6.45 5.41
N PRO A 3 -18.48 5.24 6.00
CA PRO A 3 -17.27 4.43 5.88
C PRO A 3 -16.95 4.04 4.44
N LYS A 4 -17.98 4.02 3.56
CA LYS A 4 -17.82 3.75 2.13
C LYS A 4 -16.90 4.76 1.43
N LYS A 5 -16.73 5.97 1.97
CA LYS A 5 -15.83 6.99 1.42
C LYS A 5 -14.35 6.62 1.57
N PHE A 6 -14.00 5.79 2.56
CA PHE A 6 -12.63 5.35 2.84
C PHE A 6 -12.33 3.94 2.33
N LEU A 7 -13.31 3.23 1.75
CA LEU A 7 -13.09 1.89 1.19
C LEU A 7 -11.93 1.88 0.19
N LEU A 8 -11.89 2.85 -0.74
CA LEU A 8 -10.83 2.93 -1.75
C LEU A 8 -9.42 3.04 -1.15
N PRO A 9 -9.09 4.04 -0.30
CA PRO A 9 -7.76 4.12 0.30
C PRO A 9 -7.45 2.93 1.21
N ILE A 10 -8.45 2.36 1.91
CA ILE A 10 -8.23 1.16 2.74
C ILE A 10 -7.81 -0.04 1.88
N ILE A 11 -8.52 -0.30 0.77
CA ILE A 11 -8.19 -1.42 -0.12
C ILE A 11 -6.80 -1.23 -0.73
N LEU A 12 -6.47 -0.02 -1.19
CA LEU A 12 -5.13 0.28 -1.72
C LEU A 12 -4.04 0.06 -0.67
N PHE A 13 -4.28 0.49 0.57
CA PHE A 13 -3.33 0.29 1.67
C PHE A 13 -3.13 -1.19 1.99
N LEU A 14 -4.21 -1.99 2.04
CA LEU A 14 -4.13 -3.44 2.25
C LEU A 14 -3.34 -4.14 1.12
N VAL A 15 -3.55 -3.73 -0.13
CA VAL A 15 -2.79 -4.27 -1.27
C VAL A 15 -1.30 -3.92 -1.15
N GLY A 16 -0.97 -2.69 -0.76
CA GLY A 16 0.39 -2.26 -0.48
C GLY A 16 1.05 -3.12 0.61
N MET A 17 0.36 -3.32 1.74
CA MET A 17 0.85 -4.18 2.84
C MET A 17 1.15 -5.61 2.38
N VAL A 18 0.27 -6.20 1.55
CA VAL A 18 0.49 -7.55 1.02
C VAL A 18 1.74 -7.59 0.14
N LEU A 19 1.93 -6.61 -0.75
CA LEU A 19 3.11 -6.53 -1.61
C LEU A 19 4.40 -6.38 -0.80
N ILE A 20 4.42 -5.52 0.22
CA ILE A 20 5.57 -5.34 1.11
C ILE A 20 5.86 -6.64 1.86
N THR A 21 4.82 -7.27 2.42
CA THR A 21 4.96 -8.53 3.17
C THR A 21 5.51 -9.64 2.28
N MET A 22 5.01 -9.77 1.05
CA MET A 22 5.53 -10.71 0.07
C MET A 22 7.00 -10.42 -0.30
N GLY A 23 7.33 -9.16 -0.59
CA GLY A 23 8.70 -8.76 -0.90
C GLY A 23 9.66 -9.01 0.28
N ALA A 24 9.23 -8.71 1.51
CA ALA A 24 10.00 -9.00 2.72
C ALA A 24 10.21 -10.51 2.91
N ALA A 25 9.18 -11.33 2.67
CA ALA A 25 9.28 -12.78 2.72
C ALA A 25 10.29 -13.31 1.68
N PHE A 26 10.23 -12.82 0.43
CA PHE A 26 11.19 -13.20 -0.60
C PHE A 26 12.63 -12.81 -0.24
N LYS A 27 12.80 -11.63 0.39
CA LYS A 27 14.11 -11.16 0.85
C LYS A 27 14.69 -12.03 1.97
N ILE A 28 13.87 -12.45 2.93
CA ILE A 28 14.29 -13.30 4.06
C ILE A 28 14.58 -14.73 3.61
N LEU A 29 13.75 -15.26 2.71
CA LEU A 29 13.88 -16.63 2.20
C LEU A 29 14.96 -16.77 1.11
N HIS A 30 15.63 -15.67 0.73
CA HIS A 30 16.51 -15.63 -0.43
C HIS A 30 15.86 -16.22 -1.70
N TRP A 31 14.56 -15.99 -1.83
CA TRP A 31 13.81 -16.47 -2.98
C TRP A 31 14.02 -15.51 -4.14
N ASP A 32 14.98 -15.83 -5.01
CA ASP A 32 15.18 -15.13 -6.26
C ASP A 32 14.20 -15.63 -7.32
N LEU A 33 13.19 -14.81 -7.62
CA LEU A 33 12.30 -15.01 -8.75
C LEU A 33 12.97 -14.52 -10.05
N CYS A 34 14.17 -15.04 -10.36
CA CYS A 34 14.99 -14.85 -11.58
C CYS A 34 15.15 -13.40 -12.11
N PHE A 35 14.05 -12.74 -12.50
CA PHE A 35 14.00 -11.35 -12.98
C PHE A 35 13.32 -10.38 -12.00
N ILE A 36 12.72 -10.86 -10.90
CA ILE A 36 12.00 -10.01 -9.96
C ILE A 36 12.73 -10.01 -8.61
N ASP A 37 13.46 -8.95 -8.35
CA ASP A 37 14.08 -8.68 -7.05
C ASP A 37 12.99 -8.40 -6.00
N ALA A 38 13.12 -9.02 -4.83
CA ALA A 38 12.32 -8.76 -3.64
C ALA A 38 12.19 -7.26 -3.31
N ASN A 39 13.24 -6.48 -3.58
CA ASN A 39 13.23 -5.03 -3.40
C ASN A 39 12.21 -4.32 -4.29
N ILE A 40 11.89 -4.85 -5.48
CA ILE A 40 10.88 -4.29 -6.39
C ILE A 40 9.49 -4.41 -5.76
N PHE A 41 9.15 -5.57 -5.19
CA PHE A 41 7.88 -5.76 -4.48
C PHE A 41 7.73 -4.79 -3.31
N ILE A 42 8.78 -4.63 -2.50
CA ILE A 42 8.80 -3.70 -1.36
C ILE A 42 8.65 -2.24 -1.86
N ALA A 43 9.37 -1.85 -2.92
CA ALA A 43 9.31 -0.50 -3.46
C ALA A 43 7.91 -0.16 -4.00
N ILE A 44 7.33 -1.04 -4.81
CA ILE A 44 5.99 -0.85 -5.37
C ILE A 44 4.95 -0.81 -4.25
N GLY A 45 5.02 -1.75 -3.30
CA GLY A 45 4.10 -1.77 -2.15
C GLY A 45 4.19 -0.49 -1.31
N SER A 46 5.40 0.00 -1.04
CA SER A 46 5.63 1.25 -0.31
C SER A 46 5.04 2.46 -1.03
N VAL A 47 5.23 2.56 -2.36
CA VAL A 47 4.64 3.65 -3.16
C VAL A 47 3.11 3.59 -3.11
N VAL A 48 2.53 2.40 -3.22
CA VAL A 48 1.07 2.20 -3.14
C VAL A 48 0.53 2.63 -1.78
N GLU A 49 1.20 2.27 -0.67
CA GLU A 49 0.79 2.70 0.68
C GLU A 49 0.87 4.21 0.88
N VAL A 50 1.93 4.86 0.38
CA VAL A 50 2.07 6.32 0.44
C VAL A 50 0.94 7.00 -0.31
N VAL A 51 0.65 6.54 -1.54
CA VAL A 51 -0.46 7.08 -2.35
C VAL A 51 -1.80 6.86 -1.66
N ALA A 52 -2.05 5.66 -1.11
CA ALA A 52 -3.26 5.34 -0.37
C ALA A 52 -3.44 6.25 0.86
N SER A 53 -2.35 6.50 1.59
CA SER A 53 -2.33 7.36 2.77
C SER A 53 -2.61 8.81 2.41
N ILE A 54 -2.01 9.34 1.34
CA ILE A 54 -2.29 10.69 0.84
C ILE A 54 -3.77 10.82 0.48
N ILE A 55 -4.34 9.86 -0.25
CA ILE A 55 -5.77 9.86 -0.62
C ILE A 55 -6.65 9.85 0.64
N ALA A 56 -6.31 9.05 1.65
CA ALA A 56 -7.03 9.00 2.91
C ALA A 56 -7.01 10.35 3.64
N ILE A 57 -5.83 10.97 3.77
CA ILE A 57 -5.64 12.28 4.42
C ILE A 57 -6.44 13.35 3.68
N VAL A 58 -6.32 13.43 2.35
CA VAL A 58 -7.05 14.41 1.53
C VAL A 58 -8.56 14.25 1.71
N LYS A 59 -9.09 13.01 1.68
CA LYS A 59 -10.52 12.77 1.94
C LYS A 59 -10.94 13.19 3.34
N LEU A 60 -10.11 12.94 4.35
CA LEU A 60 -10.40 13.31 5.73
C LEU A 60 -10.46 14.83 5.91
N VAL A 61 -9.49 15.56 5.34
CA VAL A 61 -9.46 17.02 5.34
C VAL A 61 -10.68 17.61 4.61
N LEU A 62 -11.07 17.05 3.45
CA LEU A 62 -12.24 17.49 2.70
C LEU A 62 -13.57 17.23 3.44
N ILE A 63 -13.64 16.15 4.22
CA ILE A 63 -14.81 15.88 5.08
C ILE A 63 -14.87 16.86 6.23
N TYR A 64 -13.73 17.22 6.83
CA TYR A 64 -13.69 18.16 7.96
C TYR A 64 -13.93 19.62 7.57
N LYS A 65 -13.48 20.03 6.37
CA LYS A 65 -13.74 21.38 5.84
C LYS A 65 -15.19 21.60 5.38
N LYS A 66 -15.99 20.55 5.27
CA LYS A 66 -17.43 20.60 4.94
C LYS A 66 -18.27 20.48 6.19
#